data_AF-A0A9W6XH02-F1
#
_entry.id   AF-A0A9W6XH02-F1
#
_cell.length_a   1.000
_cell.length_b   1.000
_cell.length_c   1.000
_cell.angle_alpha   90.00
_cell.angle_beta   90.00
_cell.angle_gamma   90.00
#
_symmetry.space_group_name_H-M   'P 1'
#
loop_
_entity.id
_entity.type
_entity.pdbx_description
1 polymer ?
#
loop_
_entity_poly.entity_id
_entity_poly.type
_entity_poly.pdbx_seq_one_letter_code
_entity_poly.pdbx_strand_id
1 'polypeptide(L)'
;MDTKVNQIVFKQYLDTSKDYSILNMGTPEIGGTHWVCVSNKDKLYFDPLGLPKPRVIPHKYKQYGIRVQDHRFGHCGDYVVFFLYCLQHRKLGEFNQMFKHLPKLI
;
A
#
# COMPACT_ATOMS: atom_id res chain seq x y z
N MET A 1 2.94 -12.41 16.12
CA MET A 1 2.33 -11.07 15.96
C MET A 1 2.06 -10.94 14.50
N ASP A 2 0.79 -11.00 14.11
CA ASP A 2 0.43 -11.48 12.78
C ASP A 2 -0.28 -10.37 12.02
N THR A 3 0.21 -10.04 10.82
CA THR A 3 -0.45 -9.10 9.91
C THR A 3 -1.53 -9.84 9.14
N LYS A 4 -2.79 -9.43 9.32
CA LYS A 4 -3.91 -10.01 8.56
C LYS A 4 -3.89 -9.48 7.13
N VAL A 5 -3.80 -10.37 6.15
CA VAL A 5 -3.99 -10.05 4.73
C VAL A 5 -5.09 -10.95 4.18
N ASN A 6 -6.20 -10.35 3.72
CA ASN A 6 -7.36 -11.09 3.25
C ASN A 6 -7.33 -11.41 1.75
N GLN A 7 -6.55 -10.64 1.00
CA GLN A 7 -6.41 -10.79 -0.45
C GLN A 7 -4.97 -10.46 -0.84
N ILE A 8 -4.34 -11.34 -1.63
CA ILE A 8 -3.11 -11.06 -2.38
C ILE A 8 -3.41 -11.42 -3.83
N VAL A 9 -3.27 -10.46 -4.75
CA VAL A 9 -3.53 -10.71 -6.18
C VAL A 9 -2.47 -10.11 -7.07
N PHE A 10 -2.08 -10.88 -8.10
CA PHE A 10 -1.15 -10.47 -9.16
C PHE A 10 -1.83 -9.67 -10.28
N LYS A 11 -2.96 -9.04 -9.98
CA LYS A 11 -3.79 -8.28 -10.93
C LYS A 11 -4.33 -7.03 -10.26
N GLN A 12 -4.70 -6.06 -11.09
CA GLN A 12 -5.37 -4.82 -10.66
C GLN A 12 -6.86 -5.08 -10.39
N TYR A 13 -7.16 -5.96 -9.43
CA TYR A 13 -8.54 -6.30 -9.04
C TYR A 13 -8.69 -6.20 -7.51
N LEU A 14 -9.52 -5.28 -7.04
CA LEU A 14 -9.81 -5.10 -5.62
C LEU A 14 -11.15 -5.77 -5.26
N ASP A 15 -11.11 -6.77 -4.36
CA ASP A 15 -12.31 -7.30 -3.74
C ASP A 15 -12.69 -6.41 -2.53
N THR A 16 -13.75 -5.63 -2.68
CA THR A 16 -14.19 -4.69 -1.65
C THR A 16 -14.85 -5.35 -0.44
N SER A 17 -15.12 -6.67 -0.49
CA SER A 17 -15.64 -7.45 0.66
C SER A 17 -14.55 -7.84 1.67
N LYS A 18 -13.27 -7.72 1.31
CA LYS A 18 -12.13 -8.08 2.17
C LYS A 18 -11.62 -6.88 2.96
N ASP A 19 -11.19 -7.04 4.20
CA ASP A 19 -10.71 -5.89 4.98
C ASP A 19 -9.39 -5.31 4.42
N TYR A 20 -8.42 -6.19 4.17
CA TYR A 20 -7.04 -5.82 3.83
C TYR A 20 -6.56 -6.55 2.58
N SER A 21 -6.12 -5.80 1.57
CA SER A 21 -5.70 -6.35 0.28
C SER A 21 -4.31 -5.86 -0.10
N ILE A 22 -3.50 -6.75 -0.67
CA ILE A 22 -2.24 -6.43 -1.36
C ILE A 22 -2.47 -6.70 -2.84
N LEU A 23 -2.22 -5.70 -3.68
CA LEU A 23 -2.47 -5.75 -5.11
C LEU A 23 -1.16 -5.56 -5.85
N ASN A 24 -0.96 -6.32 -6.93
CA ASN A 24 0.11 -6.07 -7.89
C ASN A 24 -0.39 -5.12 -8.98
N MET A 25 0.26 -3.97 -9.11
CA MET A 25 0.01 -2.94 -10.10
C MET A 25 0.97 -3.02 -11.30
N GLY A 26 1.90 -3.98 -11.30
CA GLY A 26 2.79 -4.23 -12.42
C GLY A 26 2.04 -4.81 -13.63
N THR A 27 2.60 -4.61 -14.83
CA THR A 27 2.10 -5.21 -16.07
C THR A 27 2.82 -6.53 -16.34
N PRO A 28 2.07 -7.63 -16.58
CA PRO A 28 2.65 -8.93 -16.90
C PRO A 28 3.56 -8.91 -18.14
N GLU A 29 3.29 -8.03 -19.11
CA GLU A 29 4.05 -8.00 -20.37
C GLU A 29 5.51 -7.53 -20.21
N ILE A 30 5.85 -6.85 -19.11
CA ILE A 30 7.16 -6.20 -18.92
C ILE A 30 7.89 -6.70 -17.66
N GLY A 31 7.37 -7.74 -17.00
CA GLY A 31 8.03 -8.39 -15.86
C GLY A 31 8.14 -7.52 -14.60
N GLY A 32 7.33 -6.46 -14.48
CA GLY A 32 7.32 -5.60 -13.30
C GLY A 32 6.39 -6.11 -12.22
N THR A 33 6.84 -6.11 -10.95
CA THR A 33 5.98 -6.25 -9.79
C THR A 33 5.97 -4.96 -9.00
N HIS A 34 4.83 -4.29 -8.89
CA HIS A 34 4.66 -3.14 -8.00
C HIS A 34 3.55 -3.46 -7.00
N TRP A 35 3.91 -3.64 -5.74
CA TRP A 35 2.96 -4.00 -4.70
C TRP A 35 2.44 -2.76 -3.99
N VAL A 36 1.11 -2.67 -3.87
CA VAL A 36 0.39 -1.64 -3.12
C VAL A 36 -0.57 -2.31 -2.15
N CYS A 37 -1.04 -1.59 -1.13
CA CYS A 37 -2.07 -2.12 -0.24
C CYS A 37 -3.27 -1.21 -0.05
N VAL A 38 -4.38 -1.84 0.29
CA VAL A 38 -5.69 -1.22 0.47
C VAL A 38 -6.28 -1.73 1.78
N SER A 39 -6.71 -0.82 2.63
CA SER A 39 -7.65 -1.11 3.71
C SER A 39 -9.06 -0.68 3.30
N ASN A 40 -9.92 -1.66 3.00
CA ASN A 40 -11.34 -1.42 2.79
C ASN A 40 -12.05 -1.04 4.09
N LYS A 41 -11.53 -1.46 5.24
CA LYS A 41 -12.04 -1.09 6.56
C LYS A 41 -11.81 0.39 6.86
N ASP A 42 -10.60 0.88 6.64
CA ASP A 42 -10.18 2.25 6.96
C ASP A 42 -10.35 3.21 5.77
N LYS A 43 -10.79 2.70 4.60
CA LYS A 43 -10.87 3.43 3.33
C LYS A 43 -9.55 4.11 2.99
N LEU A 44 -8.46 3.35 3.06
CA LEU A 44 -7.09 3.84 2.91
C LEU A 44 -6.36 3.07 1.80
N TYR A 45 -5.55 3.78 1.03
CA TYR A 45 -4.67 3.27 -0.01
C TYR A 45 -3.24 3.67 0.29
N PHE A 46 -2.30 2.76 0.19
CA PHE A 46 -0.88 3.05 0.34
C PHE A 46 -0.08 2.48 -0.82
N ASP A 47 0.74 3.37 -1.39
CA ASP A 47 1.71 3.07 -2.42
C ASP A 47 3.10 3.47 -1.90
N PRO A 48 4.05 2.52 -1.76
CA PRO A 48 5.39 2.83 -1.28
C PRO A 48 6.14 3.86 -2.13
N LEU A 49 5.85 3.94 -3.44
CA LEU A 49 6.42 4.92 -4.37
C LEU A 49 5.69 6.26 -4.31
N GLY A 50 4.58 6.34 -3.59
CA GLY A 50 3.76 7.54 -3.49
C GLY A 50 3.04 7.91 -4.79
N LEU A 51 2.84 6.94 -5.70
CA LEU A 51 2.16 7.20 -6.96
C LEU A 51 0.66 7.48 -6.74
N PRO A 52 0.02 8.25 -7.63
CA PRO A 52 -1.41 8.49 -7.56
C PRO A 52 -2.21 7.20 -7.55
N LYS A 53 -3.24 7.16 -6.71
CA LYS A 53 -4.20 6.07 -6.63
C LYS A 53 -4.76 5.70 -8.02
N PRO A 54 -4.66 4.43 -8.46
CA PRO A 54 -5.18 4.00 -9.76
C PRO A 54 -6.72 3.90 -9.75
N ARG A 55 -7.34 3.92 -10.93
CA ARG A 55 -8.81 3.94 -11.11
C ARG A 55 -9.55 2.76 -10.46
N VAL A 56 -8.89 1.61 -10.31
CA VAL A 56 -9.45 0.43 -9.64
C VAL A 56 -9.75 0.69 -8.14
N ILE A 57 -9.06 1.63 -7.52
CA ILE A 57 -9.28 1.96 -6.11
C ILE A 57 -10.37 3.04 -6.01
N PRO A 58 -11.46 2.81 -5.27
CA PRO A 58 -12.58 3.74 -5.27
C PRO A 58 -12.20 5.15 -4.82
N HIS A 59 -12.85 6.17 -5.40
CA HIS A 59 -12.55 7.58 -5.13
C HIS A 59 -12.62 7.95 -3.65
N LYS A 60 -13.55 7.34 -2.89
CA LYS A 60 -13.72 7.55 -1.44
C LYS A 60 -12.54 7.13 -0.56
N TYR A 61 -11.54 6.42 -1.12
CA TYR A 61 -10.38 5.95 -0.37
C TYR A 61 -9.32 7.06 -0.33
N LYS A 62 -8.81 7.37 0.87
CA LYS A 62 -7.73 8.34 1.03
C LYS A 62 -6.39 7.69 0.64
N GLN A 63 -5.54 8.43 -0.06
CA GLN A 63 -4.16 8.03 -0.28
C GLN A 63 -3.33 8.39 0.93
N TYR A 64 -2.51 7.45 1.40
CA TYR A 64 -1.57 7.69 2.48
C TYR A 64 -0.35 8.42 1.91
N GLY A 65 -0.18 9.69 2.32
CA GLY A 65 0.65 10.68 1.63
C GLY A 65 2.14 10.63 1.95
N ILE A 66 2.80 9.48 1.81
CA ILE A 66 4.25 9.39 2.02
C ILE A 66 4.90 8.46 1.00
N ARG A 67 6.02 8.89 0.42
CA ARG A 67 6.87 8.07 -0.44
C ARG A 67 8.00 7.48 0.40
N VAL A 68 7.93 6.19 0.68
CA VAL A 68 8.95 5.48 1.49
C VAL A 68 9.98 4.74 0.65
N GLN A 69 9.70 4.52 -0.62
CA GLN A 69 10.54 3.74 -1.52
C GLN A 69 11.08 4.57 -2.68
N ASP A 70 12.34 4.29 -2.99
CA ASP A 70 12.98 4.68 -4.25
C ASP A 70 12.69 3.64 -5.33
N HIS A 71 12.27 4.10 -6.51
CA HIS A 71 11.80 3.24 -7.62
C HIS A 71 12.88 2.31 -8.18
N ARG A 72 14.14 2.53 -7.83
CA ARG A 72 15.28 1.70 -8.25
C ARG A 72 15.40 0.39 -7.47
N PHE A 73 14.64 0.21 -6.39
CA PHE A 73 14.69 -0.97 -5.53
C PHE A 73 13.38 -1.77 -5.54
N GLY A 74 13.47 -3.07 -5.24
CA GLY A 74 12.35 -4.03 -5.28
C GLY A 74 11.66 -4.30 -3.93
N HIS A 75 11.64 -3.36 -3.00
CA HIS A 75 11.15 -3.56 -1.61
C HIS A 75 9.66 -3.21 -1.37
N CYS A 76 8.86 -3.01 -2.43
CA CYS A 76 7.47 -2.55 -2.29
C CYS A 76 6.61 -3.51 -1.47
N GLY A 77 6.85 -4.82 -1.59
CA GLY A 77 6.21 -5.85 -0.77
C GLY A 77 6.43 -5.66 0.74
N ASP A 78 7.67 -5.37 1.15
CA ASP A 78 8.04 -5.21 2.56
C ASP A 78 7.34 -3.99 3.17
N TYR A 79 7.35 -2.87 2.45
CA TYR A 79 6.71 -1.64 2.91
C TYR A 79 5.19 -1.76 3.02
N VAL A 80 4.52 -2.46 2.09
CA VAL A 80 3.06 -2.63 2.18
C VAL A 80 2.64 -3.51 3.34
N VAL A 81 3.40 -4.57 3.63
CA VAL A 81 3.15 -5.45 4.78
C VAL A 81 3.41 -4.69 6.08
N PHE A 82 4.53 -3.95 6.15
CA PHE A 82 4.86 -3.15 7.33
C PHE A 82 3.83 -2.04 7.59
N PHE A 83 3.36 -1.36 6.54
CA PHE A 83 2.29 -0.38 6.66
C PHE A 83 0.99 -1.00 7.18
N LEU A 84 0.57 -2.15 6.63
CA LEU A 84 -0.63 -2.86 7.09
C LEU A 84 -0.51 -3.30 8.54
N TYR A 85 0.66 -3.79 8.95
CA TYR A 85 0.95 -4.08 10.35
C TYR A 85 0.73 -2.83 11.23
N CYS A 86 1.36 -1.71 10.87
CA CYS A 86 1.22 -0.47 11.63
C CYS A 86 -0.23 0.02 11.68
N LEU A 87 -0.98 -0.08 10.58
CA LEU A 87 -2.39 0.27 10.53
C LEU A 87 -3.23 -0.61 11.48
N GLN A 88 -3.07 -1.94 11.39
CA GLN A 88 -3.85 -2.91 12.17
C GLN A 88 -3.60 -2.82 13.68
N HIS A 89 -2.38 -2.43 14.06
CA HIS A 89 -1.97 -2.32 15.46
C HIS A 89 -2.00 -0.90 16.01
N ARG A 90 -2.60 0.08 15.29
CA ARG A 90 -2.66 1.50 15.68
C ARG A 90 -1.28 2.14 15.89
N LYS A 91 -0.27 1.70 15.14
CA LYS A 91 1.13 2.14 15.16
C LYS A 91 1.52 3.01 13.96
N LEU A 92 0.56 3.64 13.26
CA LEU A 92 0.88 4.57 12.17
C LEU A 92 1.74 5.76 12.63
N GLY A 93 1.67 6.14 13.91
CA GLY A 93 2.58 7.13 14.51
C GLY A 93 4.05 6.70 14.44
N GLU A 94 4.34 5.43 14.77
CA GLU A 94 5.69 4.86 14.68
C GLU A 94 6.16 4.79 13.22
N PHE A 95 5.28 4.38 12.31
CA PHE A 95 5.55 4.40 10.87
C PHE A 95 5.95 5.81 10.39
N ASN A 96 5.16 6.83 10.76
CA ASN A 96 5.44 8.22 10.39
C ASN A 96 6.74 8.73 11.00
N GLN A 97 7.05 8.36 12.25
CA GLN A 97 8.27 8.77 12.91
C GLN A 97 9.51 8.20 12.22
N MET A 98 9.46 6.94 11.80
CA MET A 98 10.57 6.29 11.10
C MET A 98 10.87 6.95 9.75
N PHE A 99 9.84 7.39 9.03
CA PHE A 99 9.97 8.01 7.71
C PHE A 99 9.83 9.54 7.73
N LYS A 100 9.96 10.19 8.90
CA LYS A 100 9.70 11.63 9.07
C LYS A 100 10.58 12.55 8.21
N HIS A 101 11.74 12.06 7.78
CA HIS A 101 12.69 12.80 6.94
C HIS A 101 12.36 12.72 5.44
N LEU A 102 11.39 11.88 5.06
CA LEU A 102 10.98 11.69 3.68
C LEU A 102 9.90 12.70 3.29
N PRO A 103 9.83 13.07 1.99
CA PRO A 103 8.82 13.98 1.49
C PRO A 103 7.41 13.39 1.69
N LYS A 104 6.51 14.23 2.20
CA LYS A 104 5.08 13.95 2.21
C LYS A 104 4.48 14.36 0.87
N LEU A 105 3.51 13.59 0.39
CA LEU A 105 2.73 13.97 -0.78
C LEU A 105 1.79 15.11 -0.36
N ILE A 106 1.79 16.18 -1.14
CA ILE A 106 0.94 17.37 -0.95
C ILE A 106 -0.49 17.03 -1.36
#